data_AF-A0A8C0I7I1-F1
#
_entry.id   AF-A0A8C0I7I1-F1
#
_cell.length_a   1.000
_cell.length_b   1.000
_cell.length_c   1.000
_cell.angle_alpha   90.00
_cell.angle_beta   90.00
_cell.angle_gamma   90.00
#
_symmetry.space_group_name_H-M   'P 1'
#
loop_
_entity.id
_entity.type
_entity.pdbx_description
1 polymer ?
#
loop_
_entity_poly.entity_id
_entity_poly.type
_entity_poly.pdbx_seq_one_letter_code
_entity_poly.pdbx_strand_id
1 'polypeptide(L)'
;MARVLIVGAGLTGSLCAALLRKAAARPLHLAVWDKAGDSGGRMTTASSPHNLQSTVDLGAQYITCTPHYAKKHQSFYDELLARGVLKPLTSPIEGMVIKEGDCNFMAPHGVSSIINHYLKESGCPLQYERLLPSYPGSTCQWTPGSREQTHRALPLVPLFHWCCYLLQTVCDPDQPEK
;
A
#
# COMPACT_ATOMS: atom_id res chain seq x y z
N MET A 1 0.44 -10.49 22.73
CA MET A 1 -0.14 -9.83 21.54
C MET A 1 1.00 -9.32 20.70
N ALA A 2 1.00 -9.55 19.38
CA ALA A 2 2.04 -8.99 18.50
C ALA A 2 1.74 -7.50 18.26
N ARG A 3 2.78 -6.68 18.04
CA ARG A 3 2.65 -5.25 17.74
C ARG A 3 3.50 -4.92 16.50
N VAL A 4 2.88 -4.38 15.46
CA VAL A 4 3.55 -4.02 14.20
C VAL A 4 3.20 -2.58 13.84
N LEU A 5 4.21 -1.83 13.43
CA LEU A 5 4.09 -0.50 12.85
C LEU A 5 4.59 -0.56 11.40
N ILE A 6 3.72 -0.20 10.47
CA ILE A 6 4.07 0.04 9.06
C ILE A 6 4.30 1.55 8.89
N VAL A 7 5.29 1.93 8.09
CA VAL A 7 5.59 3.33 7.77
C VAL A 7 5.55 3.53 6.27
N GLY A 8 4.78 4.53 5.84
CA GLY A 8 4.37 4.76 4.46
C GLY A 8 2.98 4.19 4.17
N ALA A 9 1.95 5.04 4.14
CA ALA A 9 0.58 4.73 3.72
C ALA A 9 0.43 4.76 2.18
N GLY A 10 1.44 4.31 1.44
CA GLY A 10 1.38 4.07 0.00
C GLY A 10 0.91 2.66 -0.34
N LEU A 11 0.94 2.29 -1.63
CA LEU A 11 0.49 0.97 -2.11
C LEU A 11 1.13 -0.21 -1.34
N THR A 12 2.45 -0.20 -1.16
CA THR A 12 3.14 -1.31 -0.47
C THR A 12 2.74 -1.40 1.00
N GLY A 13 2.70 -0.29 1.74
CA GLY A 13 2.36 -0.32 3.16
C GLY A 13 0.88 -0.64 3.44
N SER A 14 -0.02 -0.12 2.61
CA SER A 14 -1.46 -0.46 2.67
C SER A 14 -1.72 -1.93 2.34
N LEU A 15 -1.12 -2.46 1.28
CA LEU A 15 -1.22 -3.88 0.93
C LEU A 15 -0.62 -4.78 2.03
N CYS A 16 0.57 -4.44 2.54
CA CYS A 16 1.16 -5.15 3.68
C CYS A 16 0.25 -5.11 4.92
N ALA A 17 -0.47 -4.01 5.16
CA ALA A 17 -1.42 -3.90 6.26
C ALA A 17 -2.61 -4.85 6.10
N ALA A 18 -3.19 -4.92 4.90
CA ALA A 18 -4.28 -5.84 4.57
C ALA A 18 -3.83 -7.32 4.65
N LEU A 19 -2.68 -7.64 4.08
CA LEU A 19 -2.12 -9.00 4.09
C LEU A 19 -1.73 -9.47 5.50
N LEU A 20 -1.08 -8.62 6.30
CA LEU A 20 -0.81 -8.93 7.71
C LEU A 20 -2.08 -9.08 8.54
N ARG A 21 -3.16 -8.35 8.22
CA ARG A 21 -4.47 -8.57 8.87
C ARG A 21 -5.08 -9.92 8.46
N LYS A 22 -5.08 -10.25 7.16
CA LYS A 22 -5.58 -11.52 6.60
C LYS A 22 -4.83 -12.74 7.16
N ALA A 23 -3.50 -12.67 7.31
CA ALA A 23 -2.65 -13.79 7.74
C ALA A 23 -2.49 -13.96 9.27
N ALA A 24 -2.98 -13.01 10.09
CA ALA A 24 -2.72 -13.01 11.54
C ALA A 24 -3.57 -14.03 12.33
N ALA A 25 -3.11 -15.28 12.40
CA ALA A 25 -3.70 -16.35 13.23
C ALA A 25 -3.68 -16.10 14.76
N ARG A 26 -3.14 -14.96 15.22
CA ARG A 26 -3.09 -14.53 16.64
C ARG A 26 -3.33 -13.02 16.74
N PRO A 27 -3.87 -12.51 17.87
CA PRO A 27 -4.12 -11.07 18.06
C PRO A 27 -2.91 -10.18 17.76
N LEU A 28 -3.07 -9.34 16.72
CA LEU A 28 -2.08 -8.42 16.16
C LEU A 28 -2.58 -6.97 16.28
N HIS A 29 -1.86 -6.17 17.07
CA HIS A 29 -1.99 -4.72 17.08
C HIS A 29 -1.16 -4.13 15.93
N LEU A 30 -1.82 -3.88 14.82
CA LEU A 30 -1.26 -3.23 13.64
C LEU A 30 -1.56 -1.72 13.65
N ALA A 31 -0.63 -0.90 13.18
CA ALA A 31 -0.85 0.53 12.88
C ALA A 31 -0.03 0.94 11.64
N VAL A 32 -0.51 1.96 10.91
CA VAL A 32 0.20 2.56 9.77
C VAL A 32 0.47 4.03 10.08
N TRP A 33 1.69 4.50 9.83
CA TRP A 33 2.09 5.91 9.91
C TRP A 33 2.50 6.44 8.54
N ASP A 34 2.16 7.68 8.22
CA ASP A 34 2.78 8.43 7.12
C ASP A 34 3.22 9.83 7.59
N LYS A 35 4.21 10.40 6.89
CA LYS A 35 4.65 11.79 7.02
C LYS A 35 3.67 12.75 6.34
N ALA A 36 3.01 12.32 5.26
CA ALA A 36 2.02 13.13 4.55
C ALA A 36 0.74 13.34 5.38
N GLY A 37 -0.05 14.35 5.00
CA GLY A 37 -1.38 14.63 5.55
C GLY A 37 -2.50 13.75 4.98
N ASP A 38 -2.21 12.94 3.96
CA ASP A 38 -3.10 11.93 3.38
C ASP A 38 -2.29 10.74 2.82
N SER A 39 -2.99 9.66 2.44
CA SER A 39 -2.42 8.41 1.92
C SER A 39 -2.12 8.43 0.41
N GLY A 40 -1.60 7.31 -0.10
CA GLY A 40 -1.30 7.07 -1.52
C GLY A 40 0.16 7.33 -1.90
N GLY A 41 0.76 8.40 -1.40
CA GLY A 41 2.16 8.77 -1.68
C GLY A 41 2.40 9.07 -3.16
N ARG A 42 3.04 8.14 -3.88
CA ARG A 42 3.21 8.23 -5.35
C ARG A 42 1.94 7.84 -6.15
N MET A 43 0.87 7.53 -5.43
CA MET A 43 -0.45 7.18 -5.94
C MET A 43 -1.52 8.00 -5.20
N THR A 44 -1.25 9.28 -4.94
CA THR A 44 -2.21 10.22 -4.34
C THR A 44 -3.05 10.89 -5.44
N THR A 45 -4.35 10.95 -5.18
CA THR A 45 -5.35 11.68 -5.96
C THR A 45 -5.65 12.99 -5.24
N ALA A 46 -5.41 14.13 -5.89
CA ALA A 46 -5.81 15.43 -5.36
C ALA A 46 -7.27 15.73 -5.74
N SER A 47 -7.97 16.50 -4.90
CA SER A 47 -9.34 16.99 -5.15
C SER A 47 -9.35 18.51 -5.24
N SER A 48 -10.20 19.07 -6.10
CA SER A 48 -10.35 20.53 -6.22
C SER A 48 -11.02 21.12 -4.97
N PRO A 49 -10.52 22.23 -4.40
CA PRO A 49 -11.15 22.91 -3.27
C PRO A 49 -12.53 23.51 -3.62
N HIS A 50 -12.85 23.63 -4.91
CA HIS A 50 -14.14 24.14 -5.39
C HIS A 50 -15.14 23.04 -5.74
N ASN A 51 -14.68 21.79 -5.93
CA ASN A 51 -15.54 20.64 -6.20
C ASN A 51 -14.81 19.32 -5.86
N LEU A 52 -15.25 18.64 -4.81
CA LEU A 52 -14.65 17.36 -4.37
C LEU A 52 -14.87 16.20 -5.35
N GLN A 53 -15.77 16.33 -6.34
CA GLN A 53 -15.92 15.37 -7.45
C GLN A 53 -14.96 15.65 -8.61
N SER A 54 -14.21 16.76 -8.57
CA SER A 54 -13.19 17.10 -9.55
C SER A 54 -11.82 16.69 -9.01
N THR A 55 -11.37 15.52 -9.42
CA THR A 55 -10.17 14.85 -8.91
C THR A 55 -9.11 14.69 -9.99
N VAL A 56 -7.83 14.69 -9.60
CA VAL A 56 -6.69 14.44 -10.49
C VAL A 56 -5.64 13.55 -9.81
N ASP A 57 -5.18 12.53 -10.53
CA ASP A 57 -4.08 11.68 -10.07
C ASP A 57 -2.74 12.37 -10.34
N LEU A 58 -1.97 12.66 -9.29
CA LEU A 58 -0.72 13.42 -9.39
C LEU A 58 0.53 12.54 -9.57
N GLY A 59 0.35 11.22 -9.64
CA GLY A 59 1.42 10.22 -9.71
C GLY A 59 1.16 9.17 -10.79
N ALA A 60 1.00 7.91 -10.39
CA ALA A 60 0.60 6.85 -11.32
C ALA A 60 -0.77 7.15 -11.97
N GLN A 61 -0.84 7.12 -13.31
CA GLN A 61 -2.04 7.47 -14.08
C GLN A 61 -2.90 6.24 -14.43
N TYR A 62 -2.26 5.09 -14.64
CA TYR A 62 -2.88 3.80 -14.96
C TYR A 62 -1.97 2.66 -14.52
N ILE A 63 -2.51 1.43 -14.53
CA ILE A 63 -1.80 0.21 -14.17
C ILE A 63 -1.74 -0.70 -15.40
N THR A 64 -0.54 -0.94 -15.93
CA THR A 64 -0.31 -2.00 -16.92
C THR A 64 -0.09 -3.33 -16.22
N CYS A 65 -0.87 -4.34 -16.61
CA CYS A 65 -0.69 -5.73 -16.20
C CYS A 65 -0.13 -6.52 -17.39
N THR A 66 1.04 -7.13 -17.23
CA THR A 66 1.62 -8.00 -18.27
C THR A 66 1.11 -9.43 -18.14
N PRO A 67 1.14 -10.26 -19.20
CA PRO A 67 0.69 -11.67 -19.13
C PRO A 67 1.33 -12.52 -18.03
N HIS A 68 2.53 -12.14 -17.54
CA HIS A 68 3.18 -12.78 -16.41
C HIS A 68 2.50 -12.42 -15.08
N TYR A 69 2.30 -11.13 -14.81
CA TYR A 69 1.69 -10.67 -13.57
C TYR A 69 0.18 -10.85 -13.53
N ALA A 70 -0.50 -10.92 -14.69
CA ALA A 70 -1.91 -11.30 -14.78
C ALA A 70 -2.16 -12.69 -14.18
N LYS A 71 -1.23 -13.63 -14.37
CA LYS A 71 -1.26 -14.96 -13.75
C LYS A 71 -0.79 -14.92 -12.29
N LYS A 72 0.39 -14.34 -12.03
CA LYS A 72 1.01 -14.37 -10.69
C LYS A 72 0.19 -13.64 -9.63
N HIS A 73 -0.44 -12.52 -9.98
CA HIS A 73 -1.17 -11.65 -9.04
C HIS A 73 -2.68 -11.65 -9.31
N GLN A 74 -3.21 -12.71 -9.96
CA GLN A 74 -4.59 -12.77 -10.44
C GLN A 74 -5.61 -12.37 -9.37
N SER A 75 -5.52 -12.94 -8.17
CA SER A 75 -6.44 -12.68 -7.05
C SER A 75 -6.55 -11.20 -6.65
N PHE A 76 -5.47 -10.42 -6.78
CA PHE A 76 -5.47 -8.99 -6.49
C PHE A 76 -6.17 -8.18 -7.59
N TYR A 77 -6.00 -8.56 -8.86
CA TYR A 77 -6.73 -7.94 -9.96
C TYR A 77 -8.22 -8.29 -9.91
N ASP A 78 -8.55 -9.57 -9.70
CA ASP A 78 -9.93 -10.05 -9.58
C ASP A 78 -10.65 -9.38 -8.40
N GLU A 79 -10.00 -9.22 -7.23
CA GLU A 79 -10.58 -8.50 -6.09
C GLU A 79 -10.84 -7.01 -6.42
N LEU A 80 -9.85 -6.30 -6.98
CA LEU A 80 -9.97 -4.88 -7.29
C LEU A 80 -10.99 -4.60 -8.41
N LEU A 81 -11.12 -5.49 -9.39
CA LEU A 81 -12.12 -5.44 -10.46
C LEU A 81 -13.53 -5.74 -9.92
N ALA A 82 -13.70 -6.81 -9.13
CA ALA A 82 -14.99 -7.18 -8.55
C ALA A 82 -15.54 -6.12 -7.58
N ARG A 83 -14.67 -5.39 -6.89
CA ARG A 83 -15.03 -4.24 -6.04
C ARG A 83 -15.18 -2.92 -6.82
N GLY A 84 -14.89 -2.89 -8.13
CA GLY A 84 -14.94 -1.69 -8.97
C GLY A 84 -13.87 -0.64 -8.67
N VAL A 85 -12.86 -0.99 -7.87
CA VAL A 85 -11.71 -0.13 -7.53
C VAL A 85 -10.77 0.03 -8.74
N LEU A 86 -10.70 -1.00 -9.58
CA LEU A 86 -10.14 -0.92 -10.93
C LEU A 86 -11.22 -1.18 -11.99
N LYS A 87 -11.00 -0.62 -13.18
CA LYS A 87 -11.72 -0.93 -14.42
C LYS A 87 -10.72 -0.98 -15.59
N PRO A 88 -11.00 -1.73 -16.67
CA PRO A 88 -10.19 -1.68 -17.89
C PRO A 88 -10.12 -0.24 -18.43
N LEU A 89 -8.94 0.17 -18.91
CA LEU A 89 -8.75 1.47 -19.55
C LEU A 89 -9.30 1.42 -20.98
N THR A 90 -10.43 2.08 -21.21
CA THR A 90 -11.08 2.16 -22.53
C THR A 90 -10.76 3.44 -23.31
N SER A 91 -10.20 4.46 -22.64
CA SER A 91 -9.85 5.74 -23.26
C SER A 91 -8.55 5.63 -24.05
N PRO A 92 -8.45 6.20 -25.27
CA PRO A 92 -7.19 6.24 -26.01
C PRO A 92 -6.17 7.13 -25.31
N ILE A 93 -4.90 6.70 -25.30
CA ILE A 93 -3.75 7.51 -24.89
C ILE A 93 -2.79 7.56 -26.08
N GLU A 94 -2.52 8.77 -26.58
CA GLU A 94 -1.59 8.97 -27.69
C GLU A 94 -0.16 8.54 -27.31
N GLY A 95 0.55 7.89 -28.22
CA GLY A 95 1.91 7.37 -27.98
C GLY A 95 2.01 6.16 -27.03
N MET A 96 0.89 5.63 -26.50
CA MET A 96 0.91 4.46 -25.62
C MET A 96 1.26 3.17 -26.38
N VAL A 97 2.43 2.60 -26.06
CA VAL A 97 2.88 1.31 -26.61
C VAL A 97 2.29 0.16 -25.79
N ILE A 98 1.25 -0.49 -26.33
CA ILE A 98 0.70 -1.74 -25.81
C ILE A 98 1.47 -2.92 -26.42
N LYS A 99 1.91 -3.89 -25.62
CA LYS A 99 2.48 -5.16 -26.11
C LYS A 99 1.40 -6.24 -26.18
N GLU A 100 1.66 -7.30 -26.93
CA GLU A 100 0.73 -8.42 -27.05
C GLU A 100 0.40 -9.03 -25.68
N GLY A 101 -0.89 -9.01 -25.32
CA GLY A 101 -1.40 -9.49 -24.04
C GLY A 101 -1.25 -8.54 -22.84
N ASP A 102 -0.64 -7.36 -22.97
CA ASP A 102 -0.66 -6.36 -21.91
C ASP A 102 -2.07 -5.77 -21.75
N CYS A 103 -2.57 -5.70 -20.51
CA CYS A 103 -3.88 -5.14 -20.17
C CYS A 103 -3.72 -3.89 -19.30
N ASN A 104 -4.30 -2.77 -19.71
CA ASN A 104 -4.25 -1.50 -18.97
C ASN A 104 -5.53 -1.29 -18.15
N PHE A 105 -5.38 -0.81 -16.93
CA PHE A 105 -6.46 -0.54 -15.98
C PHE A 105 -6.34 0.87 -15.38
N MET A 106 -7.49 1.46 -15.05
CA MET A 106 -7.58 2.74 -14.34
C MET A 106 -8.48 2.61 -13.11
N ALA A 107 -8.37 3.55 -12.17
CA ALA A 107 -9.22 3.61 -10.99
C ALA A 107 -10.32 4.68 -11.17
N PRO A 108 -11.61 4.34 -11.22
CA PRO A 108 -12.70 5.29 -11.52
C PRO A 108 -12.98 6.31 -10.42
N HIS A 109 -12.33 6.18 -9.27
CA HIS A 109 -12.43 7.09 -8.13
C HIS A 109 -11.05 7.60 -7.69
N GLY A 110 -10.14 7.77 -8.66
CA GLY A 110 -8.75 8.15 -8.46
C GLY A 110 -7.85 6.97 -8.03
N VAL A 111 -6.58 7.01 -8.42
CA VAL A 111 -5.60 5.96 -8.14
C VAL A 111 -5.37 5.71 -6.64
N SER A 112 -5.64 6.69 -5.77
CA SER A 112 -5.57 6.51 -4.31
C SER A 112 -6.63 5.56 -3.76
N SER A 113 -7.73 5.31 -4.49
CA SER A 113 -8.79 4.38 -4.08
C SER A 113 -8.28 2.95 -3.86
N ILE A 114 -7.21 2.53 -4.55
CA ILE A 114 -6.53 1.24 -4.37
C ILE A 114 -5.88 1.15 -2.98
N ILE A 115 -5.24 2.24 -2.54
CA ILE A 115 -4.59 2.36 -1.24
C ILE A 115 -5.64 2.45 -0.12
N ASN A 116 -6.68 3.26 -0.34
CA ASN A 116 -7.81 3.39 0.57
C ASN A 116 -8.58 2.06 0.76
N HIS A 117 -8.69 1.23 -0.28
CA HIS A 117 -9.24 -0.12 -0.19
C HIS A 117 -8.45 -1.00 0.80
N TYR A 118 -7.15 -1.16 0.59
CA TYR A 118 -6.32 -2.02 1.45
C TYR A 118 -6.16 -1.45 2.88
N LEU A 119 -6.09 -0.12 3.04
CA LEU A 119 -6.11 0.51 4.37
C LEU A 119 -7.42 0.18 5.12
N LYS A 120 -8.58 0.32 4.45
CA LYS A 120 -9.89 -0.02 5.01
C LYS A 120 -9.98 -1.50 5.36
N GLU A 121 -9.48 -2.38 4.49
CA GLU A 121 -9.49 -3.84 4.72
C GLU A 121 -8.58 -4.25 5.89
N SER A 122 -7.44 -3.56 6.09
CA SER A 122 -6.55 -3.81 7.24
C SER A 122 -7.19 -3.53 8.60
N GLY A 123 -8.23 -2.69 8.65
CA GLY A 123 -8.87 -2.22 9.87
C GLY A 123 -7.90 -1.64 10.91
N CYS A 124 -6.76 -1.10 10.50
CA CYS A 124 -5.72 -0.61 11.40
C CYS A 124 -5.80 0.93 11.59
N PRO A 125 -5.42 1.47 12.76
CA PRO A 125 -5.28 2.92 12.93
C PRO A 125 -4.19 3.48 12.01
N LEU A 126 -4.58 4.44 11.18
CA LEU A 126 -3.71 5.27 10.36
C LEU A 126 -3.42 6.58 11.09
N GLN A 127 -2.17 7.04 11.06
CA GLN A 127 -1.76 8.34 11.62
C GLN A 127 -0.91 9.11 10.60
N TYR A 128 -1.42 10.26 10.18
CA TYR A 128 -0.77 11.21 9.29
C TYR A 128 0.18 12.15 10.05
N GLU A 129 1.05 12.84 9.31
CA GLU A 129 2.05 13.79 9.84
C GLU A 129 3.07 13.18 10.83
N ARG A 130 3.19 11.84 10.86
CA ARG A 130 4.12 11.07 11.72
C ARG A 130 5.42 10.75 10.97
N LEU A 131 6.35 11.70 10.95
CA LEU A 131 7.73 11.44 10.53
C LEU A 131 8.44 10.47 11.51
N LEU A 132 9.08 9.42 11.00
CA LEU A 132 10.02 8.63 11.80
C LEU A 132 11.26 9.48 12.17
N PRO A 133 11.62 9.59 13.47
CA PRO A 133 12.86 10.25 13.86
C PRO A 133 14.09 9.45 13.38
N SER A 134 14.96 10.08 12.60
CA SER A 134 16.18 9.46 12.05
C SER A 134 17.28 9.35 13.11
N TYR A 135 17.51 8.14 13.65
CA TYR A 135 18.58 7.87 14.61
C TYR A 135 19.31 6.53 14.33
N PRO A 136 20.66 6.49 14.34
CA PRO A 136 21.45 5.26 14.35
C PRO A 136 21.58 4.68 15.79
N GLY A 137 21.40 3.36 15.99
CA GLY A 137 21.24 2.73 17.32
C GLY A 137 21.04 1.20 17.28
N SER A 138 20.19 0.63 18.16
CA SER A 138 19.95 -0.83 18.31
C SER A 138 18.64 -1.39 17.70
N THR A 139 17.55 -1.57 18.47
CA THR A 139 16.28 -2.22 18.03
C THR A 139 15.02 -1.44 18.45
N CYS A 140 14.15 -1.05 17.50
CA CYS A 140 13.12 -0.02 17.71
C CYS A 140 11.83 -0.47 18.43
N GLN A 141 11.38 0.29 19.44
CA GLN A 141 10.10 0.08 20.14
C GLN A 141 9.26 1.36 20.15
N TRP A 142 7.96 1.24 19.89
CA TRP A 142 7.01 2.37 19.94
C TRP A 142 5.90 2.14 20.97
N THR A 143 5.49 3.18 21.70
CA THR A 143 4.43 3.17 22.73
C THR A 143 3.13 3.83 22.24
N PRO A 144 1.95 3.19 22.37
CA PRO A 144 0.68 3.85 22.01
C PRO A 144 0.38 5.00 22.98
N GLY A 145 -0.11 6.13 22.46
CA GLY A 145 -0.65 7.23 23.27
C GLY A 145 0.22 8.49 23.37
N SER A 146 1.49 8.48 22.95
CA SER A 146 2.30 9.70 22.91
C SER A 146 1.84 10.67 21.81
N ARG A 147 1.19 11.75 22.23
CA ARG A 147 0.98 12.96 21.40
C ARG A 147 2.29 13.74 21.25
N GLU A 148 2.99 13.93 22.36
CA GLU A 148 4.38 14.41 22.40
C GLU A 148 5.16 13.59 23.43
N GLN A 149 6.38 13.18 23.07
CA GLN A 149 7.57 13.10 23.93
C GLN A 149 8.73 12.49 23.15
N THR A 150 9.91 13.09 23.29
CA THR A 150 11.18 12.52 22.86
C THR A 150 11.54 11.29 23.69
N HIS A 151 12.06 10.23 23.06
CA HIS A 151 13.36 9.60 23.42
C HIS A 151 13.63 8.31 22.63
N ARG A 152 14.92 8.13 22.26
CA ARG A 152 15.59 6.88 21.84
C ARG A 152 14.91 6.08 20.71
N ALA A 153 15.34 6.32 19.47
CA ALA A 153 14.97 5.55 18.28
C ALA A 153 16.17 4.77 17.71
N LEU A 154 15.88 3.69 16.98
CA LEU A 154 16.80 2.58 16.75
C LEU A 154 16.54 1.93 15.35
N PRO A 155 17.54 1.44 14.59
CA PRO A 155 17.46 1.32 13.11
C PRO A 155 16.75 0.08 12.54
N LEU A 156 16.54 0.13 11.22
CA LEU A 156 15.51 -0.62 10.48
C LEU A 156 16.05 -1.60 9.40
N VAL A 157 17.35 -1.88 9.37
CA VAL A 157 18.00 -2.61 8.25
C VAL A 157 17.42 -3.99 7.91
N PRO A 158 17.14 -4.93 8.86
CA PRO A 158 16.69 -6.28 8.49
C PRO A 158 15.24 -6.34 7.99
N LEU A 159 14.43 -5.31 8.24
CA LEU A 159 12.99 -5.32 7.95
C LEU A 159 12.66 -5.16 6.47
N PHE A 160 13.54 -4.60 5.65
CA PHE A 160 13.30 -4.49 4.20
C PHE A 160 13.34 -5.86 3.52
N HIS A 161 14.32 -6.70 3.89
CA HIS A 161 14.42 -8.07 3.38
C HIS A 161 13.24 -8.92 3.88
N TRP A 162 12.85 -8.77 5.16
CA TRP A 162 11.70 -9.51 5.70
C TRP A 162 10.36 -9.05 5.09
N CYS A 163 10.18 -7.77 4.76
CA CYS A 163 8.99 -7.28 4.07
C CYS A 163 8.87 -7.83 2.65
N CYS A 164 9.98 -7.89 1.89
CA CYS A 164 10.02 -8.58 0.60
C CYS A 164 9.71 -10.08 0.75
N TYR A 165 10.31 -10.76 1.74
CA TYR A 165 10.08 -12.19 1.99
C TYR A 165 8.64 -12.49 2.42
N LEU A 166 8.00 -11.60 3.19
CA LEU A 166 6.59 -11.73 3.58
C LEU A 166 5.65 -11.45 2.40
N LEU A 167 5.96 -10.48 1.55
CA LEU A 167 5.23 -10.26 0.30
C LEU A 167 5.41 -11.42 -0.68
N GLN A 168 6.59 -12.05 -0.73
CA GLN A 168 6.83 -13.25 -1.53
C GLN A 168 6.05 -14.44 -0.98
N THR A 169 6.20 -14.80 0.30
CA THR A 169 5.50 -15.96 0.90
C THR A 169 3.97 -15.81 0.93
N VAL A 170 3.42 -14.59 1.00
CA VAL A 170 1.96 -14.37 0.97
C VAL A 170 1.40 -14.25 -0.46
N CYS A 171 2.20 -13.86 -1.46
CA CYS A 171 1.78 -13.81 -2.87
C CYS A 171 2.26 -15.00 -3.72
N ASP A 172 3.06 -15.91 -3.16
CA ASP A 172 3.73 -17.02 -3.86
C ASP A 172 4.03 -18.18 -2.87
N PRO A 173 2.99 -18.82 -2.28
CA PRO A 173 3.15 -19.79 -1.19
C PRO A 173 3.81 -21.11 -1.58
N ASP A 174 3.94 -21.40 -2.88
CA ASP A 174 4.52 -22.64 -3.42
C ASP A 174 6.04 -22.54 -3.67
N GLN A 175 6.71 -21.48 -3.22
CA GLN A 175 8.18 -21.40 -3.22
C GLN A 175 8.78 -22.26 -2.09
N PRO A 176 9.58 -23.29 -2.37
CA PRO A 176 10.30 -24.01 -1.32
C PRO A 176 11.39 -23.13 -0.70
N GLU A 177 11.57 -23.24 0.62
CA GLU A 177 12.66 -22.57 1.35
C GLU A 177 14.04 -22.99 0.80
N LYS A 178 15.01 -22.08 0.89
CA LYS A 178 16.42 -22.24 0.50
C LYS A 178 17.35 -21.85 1.63
#